data_AF-A0A6L7MDD2-F1
#
_entry.id   AF-A0A6L7MDD2-F1
#
_cell.length_a   1.000
_cell.length_b   1.000
_cell.length_c   1.000
_cell.angle_alpha   90.00
_cell.angle_beta   90.00
_cell.angle_gamma   90.00
#
_symmetry.space_group_name_H-M   'P 1'
#
loop_
_entity.id
_entity.type
_entity.pdbx_description
1 polymer ?
#
loop_
_entity_poly.entity_id
_entity_poly.type
_entity_poly.pdbx_seq_one_letter_code
_entity_poly.pdbx_strand_id
1 'polypeptide(L)'
;MNPPIDGAGQLIQRASQDQGFRQRLLDDPKQAIEEALGVRLTADQQVFVHQASETEAHLVLPPMSKRTPAEREAARTGVASLEFLRKTLHDPAPPMRTPAPAKAVDLGASAKELVSAARTSIGRGLEFLQSSVGENGAWHCIRFNVADPEVPRHFERPAFVTAFCVLALQGCGDARAKALCEVSRAYLMDTMEYPGMWRYYRHLPRDLDSTTLCSLILGSHPWVALGRNVEKILSNRDEEGRFLTWVLGEDEPDVVSKFRIEADPVVNANVIAYLGDHPQTRPAQRWLEGLVRRDRVQGTSKWYPDTIAIYYAIARAMVRARPALESLRPILADRILGLRDAQGSFGNLLQSAQAVSALDNLQSLTHIDMKGELARLLGAQHEDGSWPELLAFGDQTLKWGVVGQFGHASESVTTAFCIEALGRLAQALHG
;
A
#
# COMPACT_ATOMS: atom_id res chain seq x y z
N MET A 1 5.19 -10.43 14.47
CA MET A 1 6.54 -10.52 13.89
C MET A 1 6.37 -10.48 12.38
N ASN A 2 7.14 -9.65 11.67
CA ASN A 2 7.09 -9.67 10.21
C ASN A 2 7.77 -10.94 9.70
N PRO A 3 7.22 -11.59 8.66
CA PRO A 3 7.85 -12.75 8.08
C PRO A 3 9.26 -12.40 7.61
N PRO A 4 10.22 -13.32 7.79
CA PRO A 4 11.61 -13.09 7.40
C PRO A 4 11.77 -12.76 5.91
N ILE A 5 12.69 -11.84 5.63
CA ILE A 5 13.19 -11.58 4.28
C ILE A 5 13.98 -12.80 3.84
N ASP A 6 13.64 -13.32 2.66
CA ASP A 6 14.19 -14.57 2.12
C ASP A 6 13.93 -15.80 3.01
N GLY A 7 12.65 -16.15 3.19
CA GLY A 7 12.27 -17.35 3.92
C GLY A 7 12.92 -18.62 3.36
N ALA A 8 13.13 -18.72 2.04
CA ALA A 8 13.82 -19.87 1.45
C ALA A 8 15.26 -20.01 1.94
N GLY A 9 16.05 -18.93 1.90
CA GLY A 9 17.43 -18.91 2.38
C GLY A 9 17.54 -19.33 3.84
N GLN A 10 16.62 -18.86 4.70
CA GLN A 10 16.60 -19.22 6.12
C GLN A 10 16.29 -20.70 6.36
N LEU A 11 15.32 -21.25 5.63
CA LEU A 11 14.97 -22.67 5.71
C LEU A 11 16.15 -23.54 5.25
N ILE A 12 16.81 -23.17 4.16
CA ILE A 12 18.01 -23.87 3.65
C ILE A 12 19.14 -23.81 4.67
N GLN A 13 19.42 -22.63 5.22
CA GLN A 13 20.46 -22.45 6.24
C GLN A 13 20.16 -23.34 7.46
N ARG A 14 18.93 -23.29 7.98
CA ARG A 14 18.52 -24.11 9.13
C ARG A 14 18.62 -25.61 8.82
N ALA A 15 18.16 -26.06 7.66
CA ALA A 15 18.24 -27.46 7.23
C ALA A 15 19.69 -27.96 7.04
N SER A 16 20.66 -27.06 6.82
CA SER A 16 22.08 -27.43 6.79
C SER A 16 22.69 -27.63 8.18
N GLN A 17 22.08 -27.07 9.22
CA GLN A 17 22.55 -27.12 10.61
C GLN A 17 21.78 -28.12 11.49
N ASP A 18 20.51 -28.39 11.15
CA ASP A 18 19.60 -29.24 11.91
C ASP A 18 19.02 -30.34 11.00
N GLN A 19 19.56 -31.56 11.14
CA GLN A 19 19.13 -32.74 10.38
C GLN A 19 17.67 -33.14 10.69
N GLY A 20 17.22 -32.95 11.93
CA GLY A 20 15.84 -33.25 12.31
C GLY A 20 14.86 -32.28 11.66
N PHE A 21 15.19 -31.00 11.63
CA PHE A 21 14.43 -30.00 10.86
C PHE A 21 14.44 -30.29 9.37
N ARG A 22 15.60 -30.65 8.80
CA ARG A 22 15.70 -31.04 7.38
C ARG A 22 14.75 -32.18 7.04
N GLN A 23 14.69 -33.23 7.86
CA GLN A 23 13.79 -34.36 7.64
C GLN A 23 12.33 -33.92 7.73
N ARG A 24 11.95 -33.13 8.75
CA ARG A 24 10.59 -32.57 8.85
C ARG A 24 10.22 -31.70 7.65
N LEU A 25 11.15 -30.88 7.14
CA LEU A 25 10.93 -30.04 5.96
C LEU A 25 10.71 -30.86 4.68
N LEU A 26 11.25 -32.08 4.59
CA LEU A 26 11.00 -33.01 3.49
C LEU A 26 9.66 -33.74 3.67
N ASP A 27 9.35 -34.19 4.89
CA ASP A 27 8.17 -35.00 5.20
C ASP A 27 6.86 -34.18 5.23
N ASP A 28 6.90 -32.99 5.86
CA ASP A 28 5.80 -32.03 5.91
C ASP A 28 6.34 -30.61 5.69
N PRO A 29 6.57 -30.21 4.42
CA PRO A 29 7.08 -28.90 4.09
C PRO A 29 6.24 -27.76 4.66
N LYS A 30 4.91 -27.91 4.61
CA LYS A 30 3.99 -26.85 5.01
C LYS A 30 4.12 -26.59 6.50
N GLN A 31 3.98 -27.62 7.33
CA GLN A 31 4.11 -27.47 8.78
C GLN A 31 5.50 -26.93 9.17
N ALA A 32 6.57 -27.48 8.58
CA ALA A 32 7.92 -27.04 8.89
C ALA A 32 8.18 -25.56 8.54
N ILE A 33 7.63 -25.07 7.42
CA ILE A 33 7.72 -23.67 7.01
C ILE A 33 6.93 -22.76 7.96
N GLU A 34 5.70 -23.15 8.29
CA GLU A 34 4.84 -22.39 9.20
C GLU A 34 5.48 -22.23 10.58
N GLU A 35 6.04 -23.32 11.13
CA GLU A 35 6.76 -23.33 12.40
C GLU A 35 8.05 -22.49 12.35
N ALA A 36 8.83 -22.61 11.26
CA ALA A 36 10.12 -21.94 11.17
C ALA A 36 10.00 -20.44 10.90
N LEU A 37 9.05 -20.02 10.06
CA LEU A 37 8.90 -18.62 9.66
C LEU A 37 7.80 -17.88 10.44
N GLY A 38 7.01 -18.60 11.26
CA GLY A 38 5.89 -18.02 12.02
C GLY A 38 4.76 -17.52 11.11
N VAL A 39 4.62 -18.11 9.93
CA VAL A 39 3.55 -17.80 8.95
C VAL A 39 2.50 -18.91 8.95
N ARG A 40 1.34 -18.65 8.35
CA ARG A 40 0.32 -19.67 8.06
C ARG A 40 0.03 -19.68 6.57
N LEU A 41 0.48 -20.72 5.87
CA LEU A 41 0.27 -20.88 4.43
C LEU A 41 -1.20 -21.27 4.19
N THR A 42 -1.80 -20.76 3.12
CA THR A 42 -3.24 -21.00 2.88
C THR A 42 -3.49 -22.47 2.50
N ALA A 43 -4.71 -22.96 2.74
CA ALA A 43 -5.04 -24.39 2.57
C ALA A 43 -4.93 -24.87 1.11
N ASP A 44 -5.14 -23.98 0.16
CA ASP A 44 -5.09 -24.21 -1.29
C ASP A 44 -3.67 -24.18 -1.87
N GLN A 45 -2.65 -23.85 -1.08
CA GLN A 45 -1.27 -23.77 -1.52
C GLN A 45 -0.50 -25.05 -1.19
N GLN A 46 0.29 -25.52 -2.16
CA GLN A 46 1.20 -26.65 -2.01
C GLN A 46 2.64 -26.18 -2.10
N VAL A 47 3.49 -26.74 -1.23
CA VAL A 47 4.94 -26.52 -1.25
C VAL A 47 5.62 -27.87 -1.37
N PHE A 48 6.46 -28.02 -2.38
CA PHE A 48 7.28 -29.21 -2.59
C PHE A 48 8.72 -28.88 -2.25
N VAL A 49 9.34 -29.72 -1.43
CA VAL A 49 10.77 -29.62 -1.08
C VAL A 49 11.46 -30.85 -1.66
N HIS A 50 12.50 -30.60 -2.44
CA HIS A 50 13.32 -31.65 -3.03
C HIS A 50 14.74 -31.55 -2.49
N GLN A 51 15.33 -32.70 -2.19
CA GLN A 51 16.74 -32.79 -1.85
C GLN A 51 17.52 -33.09 -3.11
N ALA A 52 18.44 -32.19 -3.47
CA ALA A 52 19.40 -32.45 -4.53
C ALA A 52 20.37 -33.57 -4.13
N SER A 53 20.72 -34.42 -5.10
CA SER A 53 21.79 -35.42 -5.00
C SER A 53 22.88 -35.10 -6.04
N GLU A 54 24.04 -35.75 -5.94
CA GLU A 54 25.12 -35.57 -6.91
C GLU A 54 24.77 -36.07 -8.32
N THR A 55 23.70 -36.86 -8.44
CA THR A 55 23.30 -37.55 -9.68
C THR A 55 22.00 -37.02 -10.28
N GLU A 56 21.29 -36.12 -9.59
CA GLU A 56 19.97 -35.63 -10.01
C GLU A 56 19.97 -34.12 -10.18
N ALA A 57 19.40 -33.65 -11.30
CA ALA A 57 19.19 -32.24 -11.57
C ALA A 57 17.69 -31.94 -11.59
N HIS A 58 17.27 -30.88 -10.89
CA HIS A 58 15.88 -30.43 -10.86
C HIS A 58 15.72 -29.20 -11.76
N LEU A 59 14.73 -29.25 -12.65
CA LEU A 59 14.32 -28.11 -13.47
C LEU A 59 12.95 -27.62 -12.99
N VAL A 60 12.86 -26.35 -12.62
CA VAL A 60 11.61 -25.70 -12.21
C VAL A 60 11.23 -24.68 -13.27
N LEU A 61 10.14 -24.96 -13.98
CA LEU A 61 9.61 -24.02 -14.97
C LEU A 61 8.74 -22.97 -14.26
N PRO A 62 8.85 -21.68 -14.66
CA PRO A 62 7.91 -20.67 -14.18
C PRO A 62 6.50 -21.00 -14.68
N PRO A 63 5.45 -20.55 -13.97
CA PRO A 63 4.09 -20.68 -14.47
C PRO A 63 3.94 -19.93 -15.79
N MET A 64 3.04 -20.41 -16.64
CA MET A 64 2.69 -19.69 -17.87
C MET A 64 2.19 -18.29 -17.53
N SER A 65 2.67 -17.30 -18.29
CA SER A 65 2.23 -15.92 -18.14
C SER A 65 0.71 -15.84 -18.30
N LYS A 66 0.05 -15.07 -17.42
CA LYS A 66 -1.38 -14.72 -17.55
C LYS A 66 -1.69 -13.81 -18.75
N ARG A 67 -0.66 -13.44 -19.52
CA ARG A 67 -0.77 -12.65 -20.76
C ARG A 67 -0.50 -13.53 -21.96
N THR A 68 -1.31 -13.34 -22.98
CA THR A 68 -1.03 -13.90 -24.31
C THR A 68 0.20 -13.23 -24.93
N PRO A 69 0.88 -13.88 -25.89
CA PRO A 69 1.96 -13.26 -26.65
C PRO A 69 1.54 -11.94 -27.32
N ALA A 70 0.32 -11.87 -27.86
CA ALA A 70 -0.23 -10.66 -28.47
C ALA A 70 -0.38 -9.50 -27.47
N GLU A 71 -0.85 -9.79 -26.26
CA GLU A 71 -0.94 -8.76 -25.20
C GLU A 71 0.43 -8.27 -24.75
N ARG A 72 1.43 -9.15 -24.67
CA ARG A 72 2.81 -8.75 -24.37
C ARG A 72 3.36 -7.83 -25.45
N GLU A 73 3.15 -8.18 -26.71
CA GLU A 73 3.60 -7.35 -27.85
C GLU A 73 2.90 -5.99 -27.90
N ALA A 74 1.58 -5.96 -27.69
CA ALA A 74 0.81 -4.73 -27.65
C ALA A 74 1.22 -3.82 -26.49
N ALA A 75 1.59 -4.40 -25.34
CA ALA A 75 2.08 -3.64 -24.21
C ALA A 75 3.52 -3.12 -24.46
N ARG A 76 4.40 -3.95 -25.03
CA ARG A 76 5.78 -3.58 -25.42
C ARG A 76 5.82 -2.38 -26.35
N THR A 77 4.95 -2.35 -27.36
CA THR A 77 4.86 -1.27 -28.37
C THR A 77 4.09 -0.04 -27.90
N GLY A 78 3.52 -0.06 -26.70
CA GLY A 78 2.68 1.01 -26.15
C GLY A 78 1.29 1.15 -26.77
N VAL A 79 0.96 0.33 -27.77
CA VAL A 79 -0.37 0.29 -28.40
C VAL A 79 -1.46 0.02 -27.37
N ALA A 80 -1.23 -0.92 -26.45
CA ALA A 80 -2.19 -1.25 -25.39
C ALA A 80 -2.45 -0.07 -24.44
N SER A 81 -1.43 0.77 -24.19
CA SER A 81 -1.57 1.96 -23.33
C SER A 81 -2.42 3.03 -24.01
N LEU A 82 -2.20 3.27 -25.30
CA LEU A 82 -2.99 4.21 -26.09
C LEU A 82 -4.43 3.74 -26.27
N GLU A 83 -4.63 2.44 -26.53
CA GLU A 83 -5.96 1.84 -26.63
C GLU A 83 -6.69 1.90 -25.29
N PHE A 84 -6.01 1.62 -24.18
CA PHE A 84 -6.58 1.76 -22.84
C PHE A 84 -7.04 3.20 -22.59
N LEU A 85 -6.17 4.19 -22.80
CA LEU A 85 -6.52 5.60 -22.63
C LEU A 85 -7.73 5.98 -23.50
N ARG A 86 -7.76 5.56 -24.78
CA ARG A 86 -8.90 5.80 -25.68
C ARG A 86 -10.18 5.14 -25.21
N LYS A 87 -10.13 3.88 -24.77
CA LYS A 87 -11.32 3.16 -24.27
C LYS A 87 -11.85 3.78 -22.99
N THR A 88 -10.96 4.17 -22.09
CA THR A 88 -11.40 4.78 -20.83
C THR A 88 -12.19 6.06 -21.08
N LEU A 89 -11.84 6.89 -22.08
CA LEU A 89 -12.60 8.11 -22.44
C LEU A 89 -14.11 7.91 -22.66
N HIS A 90 -14.57 6.68 -22.89
CA HIS A 90 -15.97 6.37 -23.19
C HIS A 90 -16.79 5.80 -22.01
N ASP A 91 -16.18 5.56 -20.83
CA ASP A 91 -16.88 5.10 -19.62
C ASP A 91 -16.62 6.08 -18.46
N PRO A 92 -17.39 7.19 -18.38
CA PRO A 92 -17.17 8.22 -17.40
C PRO A 92 -17.63 7.78 -16.00
N ALA A 93 -16.77 7.98 -15.00
CA ALA A 93 -17.15 7.90 -13.60
C ALA A 93 -18.22 8.97 -13.27
N PRO A 94 -19.12 8.71 -12.31
CA PRO A 94 -20.11 9.68 -11.82
C PRO A 94 -19.45 11.00 -11.45
N PRO A 95 -20.15 12.14 -11.56
CA PRO A 95 -19.63 13.43 -11.15
C PRO A 95 -19.22 13.43 -9.67
N MET A 96 -18.30 14.33 -9.31
CA MET A 96 -17.84 14.43 -7.93
C MET A 96 -19.01 14.87 -7.08
N ARG A 97 -19.27 14.16 -5.98
CA ARG A 97 -20.34 14.55 -5.06
C ARG A 97 -19.97 15.87 -4.39
N THR A 98 -20.95 16.74 -4.21
CA THR A 98 -20.78 17.93 -3.39
C THR A 98 -20.40 17.50 -1.97
N PRO A 99 -19.42 18.17 -1.31
CA PRO A 99 -19.10 17.87 0.08
C PRO A 99 -20.36 17.95 0.94
N ALA A 100 -20.58 16.95 1.81
CA ALA A 100 -21.68 17.05 2.76
C ALA A 100 -21.50 18.29 3.66
N PRO A 101 -22.60 18.96 4.03
CA PRO A 101 -22.53 20.02 5.02
C PRO A 101 -21.95 19.45 6.33
N ALA A 102 -20.98 20.17 6.90
CA ALA A 102 -20.37 19.78 8.16
C ALA A 102 -21.45 19.66 9.24
N LYS A 103 -21.62 18.46 9.79
CA LYS A 103 -22.55 18.23 10.90
C LYS A 103 -21.89 18.71 12.17
N ALA A 104 -22.61 19.53 12.94
CA ALA A 104 -22.14 19.93 14.27
C ALA A 104 -22.04 18.69 15.15
N VAL A 105 -20.83 18.41 15.65
CA VAL A 105 -20.58 17.40 16.67
C VAL A 105 -20.33 18.14 17.98
N ASP A 106 -21.01 17.73 19.04
CA ASP A 106 -20.86 18.35 20.36
C ASP A 106 -19.47 18.05 20.95
N LEU A 107 -18.58 19.04 20.90
CA LEU A 107 -17.24 18.97 21.51
C LEU A 107 -17.30 18.93 23.05
N GLY A 108 -18.44 19.30 23.65
CA GLY A 108 -18.71 19.15 25.07
C GLY A 108 -19.02 17.71 25.49
N ALA A 109 -19.23 16.80 24.53
CA ALA A 109 -19.47 15.39 24.81
C ALA A 109 -18.30 14.75 25.57
N SER A 110 -18.64 13.81 26.45
CA SER A 110 -17.66 13.02 27.18
C SER A 110 -16.83 12.16 26.22
N ALA A 111 -15.62 11.78 26.63
CA ALA A 111 -14.77 10.89 25.83
C ALA A 111 -15.48 9.56 25.50
N LYS A 112 -16.29 9.04 26.43
CA LYS A 112 -17.08 7.82 26.24
C LYS A 112 -18.13 7.97 25.14
N GLU A 113 -18.83 9.10 25.09
CA GLU A 113 -19.82 9.40 24.04
C GLU A 113 -19.15 9.53 22.67
N LEU A 114 -18.02 10.24 22.60
CA LEU A 114 -17.23 10.37 21.38
C LEU A 114 -16.70 9.03 20.88
N VAL A 115 -16.17 8.18 21.77
CA VAL A 115 -15.73 6.81 21.43
C VAL A 115 -16.90 5.96 20.92
N SER A 116 -18.08 6.08 21.53
CA SER A 116 -19.28 5.39 21.05
C SER A 116 -19.70 5.87 19.67
N ALA A 117 -19.69 7.19 19.44
CA ALA A 117 -20.01 7.79 18.14
C ALA A 117 -19.01 7.35 17.06
N ALA A 118 -17.72 7.28 17.38
CA ALA A 118 -16.67 6.77 16.51
C ALA A 118 -16.94 5.32 16.10
N ARG A 119 -17.32 4.43 17.03
CA ARG A 119 -17.66 3.03 16.70
C ARG A 119 -18.86 2.93 15.76
N THR A 120 -19.90 3.72 16.00
CA THR A 120 -21.06 3.78 15.10
C THR A 120 -20.67 4.29 13.71
N SER A 121 -19.84 5.33 13.65
CA SER A 121 -19.35 5.92 12.39
C SER A 121 -18.47 4.94 11.61
N ILE A 122 -17.57 4.22 12.28
CA ILE A 122 -16.79 3.12 11.69
C ILE A 122 -17.73 2.07 11.10
N GLY A 123 -18.79 1.68 11.82
CA GLY A 123 -19.76 0.70 11.33
C GLY A 123 -20.44 1.12 10.03
N ARG A 124 -20.91 2.38 9.94
CA ARG A 124 -21.49 2.93 8.70
C ARG A 124 -20.46 3.01 7.57
N GLY A 125 -19.22 3.39 7.89
CA GLY A 125 -18.14 3.40 6.90
C GLY A 125 -17.86 2.00 6.33
N LEU A 126 -17.89 0.98 7.17
CA LEU A 126 -17.72 -0.41 6.72
C LEU A 126 -18.91 -0.89 5.88
N GLU A 127 -20.14 -0.49 6.20
CA GLU A 127 -21.32 -0.78 5.37
C GLU A 127 -21.21 -0.13 3.99
N PHE A 128 -20.80 1.14 3.92
CA PHE A 128 -20.49 1.81 2.65
C PHE A 128 -19.42 1.03 1.86
N LEU A 129 -18.33 0.65 2.51
CA LEU A 129 -17.25 -0.10 1.86
C LEU A 129 -17.72 -1.46 1.33
N GLN A 130 -18.56 -2.19 2.07
CA GLN A 130 -19.16 -3.44 1.61
C GLN A 130 -20.02 -3.26 0.35
N SER A 131 -20.71 -2.13 0.21
CA SER A 131 -21.49 -1.83 -1.00
C SER A 131 -20.64 -1.34 -2.19
N SER A 132 -19.45 -0.81 -1.95
CA SER A 132 -18.61 -0.17 -2.96
C SER A 132 -17.45 -1.04 -3.46
N VAL A 133 -16.96 -1.97 -2.65
CA VAL A 133 -15.95 -2.94 -3.08
C VAL A 133 -16.60 -3.98 -3.99
N GLY A 134 -15.98 -4.26 -5.13
CA GLY A 134 -16.50 -5.25 -6.08
C GLY A 134 -16.59 -6.65 -5.48
N GLU A 135 -17.50 -7.48 -5.99
CA GLU A 135 -17.71 -8.87 -5.52
C GLU A 135 -16.42 -9.72 -5.54
N ASN A 136 -15.51 -9.41 -6.47
CA ASN A 136 -14.21 -10.07 -6.57
C ASN A 136 -13.18 -9.56 -5.56
N GLY A 137 -13.52 -8.59 -4.71
CA GLY A 137 -12.64 -7.98 -3.71
C GLY A 137 -11.86 -6.74 -4.17
N ALA A 138 -12.09 -6.28 -5.41
CA ALA A 138 -11.38 -5.15 -5.98
C ALA A 138 -11.95 -3.81 -5.50
N TRP A 139 -11.07 -2.92 -5.05
CA TRP A 139 -11.43 -1.57 -4.64
C TRP A 139 -11.39 -0.60 -5.81
N HIS A 140 -12.33 0.34 -5.81
CA HIS A 140 -12.46 1.30 -6.89
C HIS A 140 -11.68 2.58 -6.59
N CYS A 141 -11.03 3.12 -7.62
CA CYS A 141 -10.49 4.47 -7.64
C CYS A 141 -11.00 5.20 -8.87
N ILE A 142 -11.02 6.52 -8.80
CA ILE A 142 -11.36 7.39 -9.92
C ILE A 142 -10.09 8.10 -10.37
N ARG A 143 -9.71 7.91 -11.63
CA ARG A 143 -8.69 8.72 -12.30
C ARG A 143 -9.34 9.94 -12.94
N PHE A 144 -8.71 11.10 -12.82
CA PHE A 144 -9.16 12.35 -13.42
C PHE A 144 -7.98 13.22 -13.83
N ASN A 145 -8.18 14.11 -14.80
CA ASN A 145 -7.17 15.09 -15.15
C ASN A 145 -7.26 16.29 -14.19
N VAL A 146 -6.14 16.65 -13.57
CA VAL A 146 -6.05 17.74 -12.58
C VAL A 146 -5.98 19.10 -13.27
N ALA A 147 -5.47 19.16 -14.51
CA ALA A 147 -5.32 20.39 -15.28
C ALA A 147 -6.55 20.74 -16.14
N ASP A 148 -7.31 19.73 -16.55
CA ASP A 148 -8.42 19.88 -17.48
C ASP A 148 -9.66 19.12 -16.97
N PRO A 149 -10.60 19.81 -16.31
CA PRO A 149 -11.81 19.17 -15.76
C PRO A 149 -12.78 18.69 -16.84
N GLU A 150 -12.62 19.10 -18.10
CA GLU A 150 -13.45 18.63 -19.22
C GLU A 150 -13.06 17.22 -19.67
N VAL A 151 -11.85 16.75 -19.29
CA VAL A 151 -11.46 15.36 -19.53
C VAL A 151 -12.29 14.46 -18.61
N PRO A 152 -13.03 13.48 -19.17
CA PRO A 152 -13.85 12.58 -18.38
C PRO A 152 -13.06 11.87 -17.27
N ARG A 153 -13.74 11.64 -16.15
CA ARG A 153 -13.22 10.89 -15.00
C ARG A 153 -13.45 9.40 -15.24
N HIS A 154 -12.62 8.52 -14.69
CA HIS A 154 -12.67 7.09 -15.03
C HIS A 154 -12.56 6.18 -13.82
N PHE A 155 -13.40 5.14 -13.78
CA PHE A 155 -13.28 4.09 -12.77
C PHE A 155 -12.14 3.13 -13.07
N GLU A 156 -11.40 2.81 -12.03
CA GLU A 156 -10.27 1.93 -12.08
C GLU A 156 -10.26 1.02 -10.86
N ARG A 157 -9.65 -0.15 -11.03
CA ARG A 157 -9.55 -1.17 -9.99
C ARG A 157 -8.14 -1.75 -9.95
N PRO A 158 -7.11 -0.94 -9.66
CA PRO A 158 -5.74 -1.45 -9.61
C PRO A 158 -5.52 -2.25 -8.31
N ALA A 159 -4.68 -3.28 -8.37
CA ALA A 159 -4.26 -4.04 -7.19
C ALA A 159 -3.65 -3.12 -6.10
N PHE A 160 -2.94 -2.08 -6.52
CA PHE A 160 -2.41 -1.03 -5.64
C PHE A 160 -3.48 -0.42 -4.72
N VAL A 161 -4.61 0.06 -5.26
CA VAL A 161 -5.66 0.73 -4.46
C VAL A 161 -6.26 -0.25 -3.46
N THR A 162 -6.49 -1.49 -3.90
CA THR A 162 -6.97 -2.55 -3.02
C THR A 162 -6.00 -2.78 -1.87
N ALA A 163 -4.70 -2.91 -2.16
CA ALA A 163 -3.70 -3.11 -1.14
C ALA A 163 -3.56 -1.90 -0.20
N PHE A 164 -3.62 -0.69 -0.73
CA PHE A 164 -3.50 0.55 0.02
C PHE A 164 -4.64 0.68 1.05
N CYS A 165 -5.88 0.41 0.65
CA CYS A 165 -7.04 0.45 1.55
C CYS A 165 -7.07 -0.69 2.56
N VAL A 166 -6.73 -1.92 2.15
CA VAL A 166 -6.66 -3.08 3.07
C VAL A 166 -5.63 -2.84 4.16
N LEU A 167 -4.48 -2.22 3.85
CA LEU A 167 -3.49 -1.88 4.86
C LEU A 167 -3.99 -0.82 5.86
N ALA A 168 -4.85 0.12 5.46
CA ALA A 168 -5.49 1.05 6.40
C ALA A 168 -6.48 0.32 7.31
N LEU A 169 -7.24 -0.65 6.78
CA LEU A 169 -8.25 -1.38 7.53
C LEU A 169 -7.72 -2.51 8.42
N GLN A 170 -6.49 -2.99 8.21
CA GLN A 170 -5.99 -4.20 8.90
C GLN A 170 -5.97 -4.08 10.43
N GLY A 171 -5.89 -2.86 10.97
CA GLY A 171 -5.95 -2.60 12.41
C GLY A 171 -7.37 -2.53 12.99
N CYS A 172 -8.39 -2.53 12.15
CA CYS A 172 -9.78 -2.44 12.58
C CYS A 172 -10.27 -3.79 13.15
N GLY A 173 -10.73 -3.76 14.40
CA GLY A 173 -11.21 -4.95 15.11
C GLY A 173 -12.58 -5.48 14.66
N ASP A 174 -13.33 -4.71 13.86
CA ASP A 174 -14.68 -5.06 13.41
C ASP A 174 -14.66 -6.27 12.45
N ALA A 175 -15.61 -7.19 12.62
CA ALA A 175 -15.70 -8.40 11.81
C ALA A 175 -15.93 -8.10 10.32
N ARG A 176 -16.64 -7.01 9.99
CA ARG A 176 -16.87 -6.57 8.60
C ARG A 176 -15.58 -6.12 7.93
N ALA A 177 -14.70 -5.43 8.67
CA ALA A 177 -13.38 -5.05 8.17
C ALA A 177 -12.54 -6.30 7.86
N LYS A 178 -12.55 -7.30 8.75
CA LYS A 178 -11.85 -8.58 8.52
C LYS A 178 -12.38 -9.31 7.29
N ALA A 179 -13.71 -9.36 7.12
CA ALA A 179 -14.33 -9.99 5.95
C ALA A 179 -13.95 -9.26 4.64
N LEU A 180 -13.97 -7.92 4.63
CA LEU A 180 -13.52 -7.12 3.49
C LEU A 180 -12.05 -7.40 3.15
N CYS A 181 -11.18 -7.41 4.16
CA CYS A 181 -9.77 -7.73 3.98
C CYS A 181 -9.58 -9.13 3.37
N GLU A 182 -10.35 -10.13 3.79
CA GLU A 182 -10.24 -11.50 3.27
C GLU A 182 -10.64 -11.60 1.79
N VAL A 183 -11.79 -11.03 1.40
CA VAL A 183 -12.22 -11.05 -0.01
C VAL A 183 -11.22 -10.27 -0.88
N SER A 184 -10.69 -9.14 -0.39
CA SER A 184 -9.66 -8.39 -1.11
C SER A 184 -8.32 -9.13 -1.23
N ARG A 185 -7.95 -10.03 -0.30
CA ARG A 185 -6.77 -10.87 -0.45
C ARG A 185 -6.88 -11.80 -1.65
N ALA A 186 -8.05 -12.38 -1.88
CA ALA A 186 -8.29 -13.24 -3.04
C ALA A 186 -8.08 -12.47 -4.36
N TYR A 187 -8.58 -11.23 -4.44
CA TYR A 187 -8.31 -10.33 -5.58
C TYR A 187 -6.81 -10.09 -5.81
N LEU A 188 -6.07 -9.79 -4.75
CA LEU A 188 -4.63 -9.53 -4.83
C LEU A 188 -3.87 -10.78 -5.30
N MET A 189 -4.27 -11.97 -4.87
CA MET A 189 -3.70 -13.24 -5.34
C MET A 189 -3.99 -13.46 -6.83
N ASP A 190 -5.21 -13.18 -7.28
CA ASP A 190 -5.58 -13.34 -8.70
C ASP A 190 -4.83 -12.35 -9.61
N THR A 191 -4.51 -11.16 -9.12
CA THR A 191 -3.75 -10.15 -9.89
C THR A 191 -2.23 -10.32 -9.81
N MET A 192 -1.74 -11.26 -9.00
CA MET A 192 -0.32 -11.52 -8.85
C MET A 192 0.28 -12.15 -10.11
N GLU A 193 1.40 -11.59 -10.57
CA GLU A 193 2.24 -12.13 -11.64
C GLU A 193 3.47 -12.82 -11.04
N TYR A 194 3.97 -13.90 -11.66
CA TYR A 194 5.22 -14.51 -11.23
C TYR A 194 6.40 -13.52 -11.33
N PRO A 195 7.34 -13.47 -10.38
CA PRO A 195 7.50 -14.33 -9.19
C PRO A 195 6.88 -13.79 -7.89
N GLY A 196 5.72 -13.14 -7.95
CA GLY A 196 5.12 -12.42 -6.81
C GLY A 196 5.24 -10.91 -6.99
N MET A 197 4.90 -10.42 -8.18
CA MET A 197 4.99 -9.02 -8.58
C MET A 197 3.63 -8.52 -9.04
N TRP A 198 3.42 -7.21 -8.92
CA TRP A 198 2.20 -6.53 -9.36
C TRP A 198 2.53 -5.33 -10.24
N ARG A 199 1.48 -4.86 -10.92
CA ARG A 199 1.48 -3.67 -11.75
C ARG A 199 0.30 -2.80 -11.32
N TYR A 200 0.44 -1.50 -11.48
CA TYR A 200 -0.70 -0.60 -11.35
C TYR A 200 -1.75 -0.84 -12.45
N TYR A 201 -1.34 -0.83 -13.72
CA TYR A 201 -2.18 -1.24 -14.85
C TYR A 201 -1.60 -2.41 -15.61
N ARG A 202 -2.47 -3.19 -16.26
CA ARG A 202 -2.05 -4.30 -17.14
C ARG A 202 -1.12 -3.82 -18.26
N HIS A 203 -1.29 -2.62 -18.80
CA HIS A 203 -0.44 -2.11 -19.88
C HIS A 203 0.87 -1.44 -19.42
N LEU A 204 1.06 -1.22 -18.11
CA LEU A 204 2.30 -0.65 -17.55
C LEU A 204 3.26 -1.75 -17.09
N PRO A 205 4.57 -1.46 -16.92
CA PRO A 205 5.51 -2.37 -16.26
C PRO A 205 5.09 -2.73 -14.84
N ARG A 206 5.69 -3.82 -14.34
CA ARG A 206 5.66 -4.12 -12.89
C ARG A 206 6.27 -2.96 -12.13
N ASP A 207 5.75 -2.71 -10.93
CA ASP A 207 6.22 -1.61 -10.11
C ASP A 207 6.37 -2.01 -8.65
N LEU A 208 7.32 -1.37 -7.96
CA LEU A 208 7.64 -1.68 -6.58
C LEU A 208 6.60 -1.15 -5.60
N ASP A 209 5.83 -0.12 -5.95
CA ASP A 209 4.82 0.43 -5.04
C ASP A 209 3.66 -0.58 -4.84
N SER A 210 3.05 -0.99 -5.96
CA SER A 210 2.05 -2.04 -6.01
C SER A 210 2.58 -3.34 -5.42
N THR A 211 3.78 -3.76 -5.84
CA THR A 211 4.34 -5.05 -5.43
C THR A 211 4.54 -5.13 -3.92
N THR A 212 5.12 -4.10 -3.30
CA THR A 212 5.46 -4.15 -1.88
C THR A 212 4.22 -4.03 -1.00
N LEU A 213 3.24 -3.19 -1.34
CA LEU A 213 1.98 -3.11 -0.60
C LEU A 213 1.18 -4.43 -0.72
N CYS A 214 1.09 -5.02 -1.91
CA CYS A 214 0.42 -6.32 -2.09
C CYS A 214 1.15 -7.43 -1.32
N SER A 215 2.48 -7.43 -1.34
CA SER A 215 3.30 -8.41 -0.61
C SER A 215 3.15 -8.28 0.91
N LEU A 216 3.00 -7.07 1.45
CA LEU A 216 2.73 -6.86 2.88
C LEU A 216 1.42 -7.54 3.32
N ILE A 217 0.41 -7.54 2.46
CA ILE A 217 -0.86 -8.21 2.72
C ILE A 217 -0.69 -9.71 2.53
N LEU A 218 -0.14 -10.14 1.40
CA LEU A 218 0.01 -11.54 1.03
C LEU A 218 1.29 -12.18 1.58
N GLY A 219 1.78 -11.70 2.73
CA GLY A 219 3.03 -12.18 3.34
C GLY A 219 3.06 -13.68 3.65
N SER A 220 1.90 -14.33 3.70
CA SER A 220 1.78 -15.78 3.87
C SER A 220 1.70 -16.58 2.56
N HIS A 221 1.58 -15.92 1.41
CA HIS A 221 1.63 -16.62 0.12
C HIS A 221 3.05 -17.16 -0.12
N PRO A 222 3.26 -18.43 -0.53
CA PRO A 222 4.58 -19.05 -0.64
C PRO A 222 5.57 -18.26 -1.49
N TRP A 223 5.13 -17.65 -2.60
CA TRP A 223 6.01 -16.79 -3.40
C TRP A 223 6.52 -15.57 -2.63
N VAL A 224 5.72 -15.02 -1.73
CA VAL A 224 6.08 -13.87 -0.91
C VAL A 224 6.86 -14.33 0.32
N ALA A 225 6.32 -15.28 1.09
CA ALA A 225 6.91 -15.83 2.31
C ALA A 225 8.31 -16.43 2.08
N LEU A 226 8.52 -17.09 0.93
CA LEU A 226 9.81 -17.67 0.55
C LEU A 226 10.68 -16.71 -0.25
N GLY A 227 10.29 -15.43 -0.36
CA GLY A 227 11.12 -14.38 -0.95
C GLY A 227 11.34 -14.48 -2.46
N ARG A 228 10.44 -15.11 -3.24
CA ARG A 228 10.61 -15.28 -4.69
C ARG A 228 10.69 -13.96 -5.46
N ASN A 229 10.09 -12.89 -4.93
CA ASN A 229 10.16 -11.55 -5.51
C ASN A 229 11.34 -10.71 -4.99
N VAL A 230 12.02 -11.16 -3.92
CA VAL A 230 13.03 -10.36 -3.20
C VAL A 230 14.22 -10.03 -4.08
N GLU A 231 14.76 -11.00 -4.81
CA GLU A 231 15.87 -10.77 -5.75
C GLU A 231 15.52 -9.70 -6.79
N LYS A 232 14.32 -9.77 -7.37
CA LYS A 232 13.88 -8.81 -8.39
C LYS A 232 13.72 -7.42 -7.81
N ILE A 233 13.12 -7.29 -6.62
CA ILE A 233 12.99 -6.01 -5.91
C ILE A 233 14.38 -5.43 -5.61
N LEU A 234 15.29 -6.25 -5.08
CA LEU A 234 16.64 -5.85 -4.77
C LEU A 234 17.39 -5.40 -6.03
N SER A 235 17.26 -6.10 -7.16
CA SER A 235 17.93 -5.69 -8.40
C SER A 235 17.46 -4.32 -8.95
N ASN A 236 16.29 -3.82 -8.54
CA ASN A 236 15.67 -2.61 -9.08
C ASN A 236 16.06 -1.34 -8.31
N ARG A 237 17.35 -0.97 -8.39
CA ARG A 237 17.92 0.20 -7.71
C ARG A 237 18.71 1.10 -8.65
N ASP A 238 18.83 2.37 -8.29
CA ASP A 238 19.78 3.28 -8.90
C ASP A 238 21.20 3.12 -8.34
N GLU A 239 22.13 3.93 -8.85
CA GLU A 239 23.55 3.91 -8.48
C GLU A 239 23.78 4.26 -6.99
N GLU A 240 22.89 5.05 -6.37
CA GLU A 240 22.94 5.34 -4.94
C GLU A 240 22.29 4.27 -4.06
N GLY A 241 21.78 3.20 -4.67
CA GLY A 241 21.12 2.09 -3.96
C GLY A 241 19.70 2.40 -3.49
N ARG A 242 19.04 3.42 -4.07
CA ARG A 242 17.63 3.72 -3.83
C ARG A 242 16.78 2.92 -4.80
N PHE A 243 15.58 2.54 -4.39
CA PHE A 243 14.69 1.73 -5.19
C PHE A 243 13.92 2.58 -6.21
N LEU A 244 13.81 2.06 -7.42
CA LEU A 244 13.09 2.68 -8.53
C LEU A 244 11.63 2.23 -8.56
N THR A 245 10.72 3.08 -9.04
CA THR A 245 9.28 2.72 -9.12
C THR A 245 9.05 1.55 -10.08
N TRP A 246 9.50 1.69 -11.33
CA TRP A 246 9.22 0.73 -12.40
C TRP A 246 10.30 -0.34 -12.48
N VAL A 247 9.87 -1.58 -12.69
CA VAL A 247 10.73 -2.75 -12.92
C VAL A 247 10.75 -3.03 -14.42
N LEU A 248 11.81 -2.58 -15.09
CA LEU A 248 11.97 -2.77 -16.53
C LEU A 248 12.65 -4.09 -16.88
N GLY A 249 12.46 -4.53 -18.12
CA GLY A 249 13.03 -5.76 -18.69
C GLY A 249 12.67 -5.88 -20.16
N GLU A 250 13.29 -6.84 -20.86
CA GLU A 250 13.09 -7.06 -22.30
C GLU A 250 11.63 -7.34 -22.68
N ASP A 251 10.90 -8.05 -21.82
CA ASP A 251 9.48 -8.38 -22.01
C ASP A 251 8.51 -7.37 -21.34
N GLU A 252 9.03 -6.26 -20.81
CA GLU A 252 8.21 -5.25 -20.14
C GLU A 252 7.74 -4.16 -21.10
N PRO A 253 6.55 -3.55 -20.85
CA PRO A 253 6.07 -2.41 -21.61
C PRO A 253 7.05 -1.23 -21.55
N ASP A 254 7.68 -0.87 -22.66
CA ASP A 254 8.64 0.25 -22.68
C ASP A 254 7.97 1.62 -22.81
N VAL A 255 6.84 1.80 -22.12
CA VAL A 255 6.05 3.04 -22.15
C VAL A 255 6.49 4.05 -21.12
N VAL A 256 7.34 3.63 -20.17
CA VAL A 256 7.78 4.48 -19.06
C VAL A 256 9.26 4.84 -19.07
N SER A 257 10.10 4.22 -19.90
CA SER A 257 11.56 4.51 -19.92
C SER A 257 11.89 5.94 -20.34
N LYS A 258 11.06 6.53 -21.20
CA LYS A 258 11.18 7.94 -21.61
C LYS A 258 10.90 8.91 -20.47
N PHE A 259 10.24 8.44 -19.40
CA PHE A 259 10.02 9.21 -18.19
C PHE A 259 11.12 8.84 -17.21
N ARG A 260 11.84 9.83 -16.69
CA ARG A 260 12.94 9.63 -15.74
C ARG A 260 12.47 8.69 -14.62
N ILE A 261 13.09 7.52 -14.54
CA ILE A 261 12.80 6.51 -13.53
C ILE A 261 13.58 6.93 -12.30
N GLU A 262 12.97 7.77 -11.48
CA GLU A 262 13.59 8.28 -10.27
C GLU A 262 13.20 7.44 -9.06
N ALA A 263 14.07 7.47 -8.06
CA ALA A 263 13.71 7.00 -6.73
C ALA A 263 12.60 7.89 -6.15
N ASP A 264 11.57 7.26 -5.61
CA ASP A 264 10.45 7.93 -4.96
C ASP A 264 10.45 7.60 -3.45
N PRO A 265 10.23 8.58 -2.55
CA PRO A 265 10.32 8.35 -1.12
C PRO A 265 9.24 7.39 -0.59
N VAL A 266 8.03 7.37 -1.17
CA VAL A 266 6.97 6.46 -0.75
C VAL A 266 7.28 5.04 -1.21
N VAL A 267 7.73 4.87 -2.45
CA VAL A 267 8.17 3.57 -2.97
C VAL A 267 9.27 2.98 -2.10
N ASN A 268 10.28 3.78 -1.77
CA ASN A 268 11.39 3.34 -0.91
C ASN A 268 10.91 3.01 0.52
N ALA A 269 10.00 3.81 1.08
CA ALA A 269 9.39 3.49 2.37
C ALA A 269 8.61 2.17 2.32
N ASN A 270 7.88 1.88 1.24
CA ASN A 270 7.14 0.63 1.09
C ASN A 270 8.05 -0.57 0.89
N VAL A 271 9.15 -0.41 0.14
CA VAL A 271 10.21 -1.43 0.05
C VAL A 271 10.82 -1.71 1.42
N ILE A 272 11.14 -0.68 2.22
CA ILE A 272 11.66 -0.86 3.59
C ILE A 272 10.60 -1.52 4.49
N ALA A 273 9.33 -1.14 4.37
CA ALA A 273 8.25 -1.74 5.13
C ALA A 273 8.10 -3.24 4.86
N TYR A 274 8.29 -3.66 3.60
CA TYR A 274 8.23 -5.06 3.17
C TYR A 274 9.51 -5.84 3.50
N LEU A 275 10.66 -5.30 3.10
CA LEU A 275 11.96 -5.95 3.25
C LEU A 275 12.64 -5.68 4.60
N GLY A 276 12.00 -5.00 5.53
CA GLY A 276 12.50 -4.74 6.88
C GLY A 276 13.88 -4.05 6.94
N ASP A 277 14.53 -4.21 8.11
CA ASP A 277 15.91 -3.78 8.32
C ASP A 277 16.89 -4.78 7.69
N HIS A 278 17.25 -4.51 6.43
CA HIS A 278 18.08 -5.39 5.63
C HIS A 278 19.33 -4.64 5.14
N PRO A 279 20.52 -5.28 5.05
CA PRO A 279 21.74 -4.61 4.59
C PRO A 279 21.58 -3.88 3.25
N GLN A 280 20.80 -4.45 2.33
CA GLN A 280 20.53 -3.86 1.02
C GLN A 280 19.43 -2.79 1.01
N THR A 281 18.68 -2.59 2.11
CA THR A 281 17.76 -1.45 2.25
C THR A 281 18.42 -0.24 2.92
N ARG A 282 19.60 -0.39 3.52
CA ARG A 282 20.32 0.68 4.24
C ARG A 282 20.57 1.96 3.42
N PRO A 283 20.93 1.92 2.12
CA PRO A 283 21.09 3.15 1.34
C PRO A 283 19.78 3.94 1.23
N ALA A 284 18.67 3.27 0.93
CA ALA A 284 17.34 3.86 0.91
C ALA A 284 16.92 4.40 2.29
N GLN A 285 17.20 3.67 3.37
CA GLN A 285 16.94 4.13 4.74
C GLN A 285 17.66 5.46 5.01
N ARG A 286 18.99 5.53 4.76
CA ARG A 286 19.77 6.76 4.95
C ARG A 286 19.28 7.92 4.09
N TRP A 287 18.82 7.63 2.87
CA TRP A 287 18.26 8.64 1.98
C TRP A 287 16.98 9.24 2.57
N LEU A 288 16.02 8.40 3.00
CA LEU A 288 14.79 8.86 3.65
C LEU A 288 15.08 9.63 4.94
N GLU A 289 15.99 9.12 5.79
CA GLU A 289 16.45 9.85 6.98
C GLU A 289 17.01 11.23 6.63
N GLY A 290 17.80 11.29 5.55
CA GLY A 290 18.38 12.52 5.04
C GLY A 290 17.34 13.53 4.56
N LEU A 291 16.24 13.08 3.94
CA LEU A 291 15.15 13.95 3.51
C LEU A 291 14.38 14.51 4.71
N VAL A 292 14.01 13.67 5.67
CA VAL A 292 13.25 14.07 6.86
C VAL A 292 14.05 15.01 7.77
N ARG A 293 15.32 14.68 8.05
CA ARG A 293 16.18 15.50 8.93
C ARG A 293 16.42 16.89 8.36
N ARG A 294 16.59 17.00 7.04
CA ARG A 294 16.88 18.28 6.36
C ARG A 294 15.63 19.04 5.90
N ASP A 295 14.44 18.55 6.23
CA ASP A 295 13.17 19.14 5.82
C ASP A 295 13.01 19.27 4.29
N ARG A 296 13.42 18.24 3.56
CA ARG A 296 13.42 18.22 2.09
C ARG A 296 12.43 17.25 1.49
N VAL A 297 11.37 16.87 2.21
CA VAL A 297 10.39 15.89 1.70
C VAL A 297 9.41 16.51 0.71
N GLN A 298 9.03 17.76 0.90
CA GLN A 298 8.07 18.43 0.02
C GLN A 298 8.54 18.42 -1.44
N GLY A 299 7.66 18.00 -2.36
CA GLY A 299 7.92 17.96 -3.80
C GLY A 299 8.91 16.88 -4.26
N THR A 300 9.34 15.97 -3.38
CA THR A 300 10.26 14.89 -3.77
C THR A 300 9.58 13.65 -4.31
N SER A 301 8.29 13.46 -4.02
CA SER A 301 7.52 12.38 -4.62
C SER A 301 6.92 12.83 -5.93
N LYS A 302 6.99 11.92 -6.91
CA LYS A 302 6.33 12.09 -8.20
C LYS A 302 4.84 11.78 -8.11
N TRP A 303 4.47 10.83 -7.25
CA TRP A 303 3.13 10.25 -7.18
C TRP A 303 2.30 10.76 -6.01
N TYR A 304 2.93 11.25 -4.95
CA TYR A 304 2.24 11.67 -3.74
C TYR A 304 2.40 13.18 -3.57
N PRO A 305 1.36 13.98 -3.91
CA PRO A 305 1.46 15.44 -3.91
C PRO A 305 1.69 16.01 -2.51
N ASP A 306 1.20 15.30 -1.49
CA ASP A 306 1.16 15.78 -0.11
C ASP A 306 2.28 15.18 0.74
N THR A 307 3.02 16.05 1.43
CA THR A 307 4.09 15.66 2.38
C THR A 307 3.59 14.69 3.45
N ILE A 308 2.33 14.82 3.88
CA ILE A 308 1.73 13.95 4.90
C ILE A 308 1.61 12.51 4.42
N ALA A 309 1.25 12.27 3.15
CA ALA A 309 1.17 10.93 2.60
C ALA A 309 2.56 10.25 2.61
N ILE A 310 3.61 11.04 2.33
CA ILE A 310 5.00 10.57 2.40
C ILE A 310 5.39 10.22 3.85
N TYR A 311 5.09 11.11 4.81
CA TYR A 311 5.35 10.85 6.23
C TYR A 311 4.57 9.66 6.77
N TYR A 312 3.33 9.46 6.32
CA TYR A 312 2.53 8.29 6.67
C TYR A 312 3.17 6.98 6.17
N ALA A 313 3.67 6.94 4.93
CA ALA A 313 4.39 5.78 4.40
C ALA A 313 5.67 5.49 5.20
N ILE A 314 6.46 6.52 5.56
CA ILE A 314 7.67 6.38 6.38
C ILE A 314 7.32 5.88 7.80
N ALA A 315 6.27 6.43 8.43
CA ALA A 315 5.83 5.98 9.75
C ALA A 315 5.36 4.51 9.74
N ARG A 316 4.65 4.07 8.68
CA ARG A 316 4.32 2.65 8.48
C ARG A 316 5.57 1.80 8.32
N ALA A 317 6.55 2.26 7.54
CA ALA A 317 7.82 1.56 7.37
C ALA A 317 8.57 1.41 8.70
N MET A 318 8.64 2.46 9.51
CA MET A 318 9.24 2.44 10.85
C MET A 318 8.62 1.39 11.77
N VAL A 319 7.29 1.28 11.80
CA VAL A 319 6.60 0.28 12.65
C VAL A 319 6.91 -1.14 12.18
N ARG A 320 7.00 -1.36 10.86
CA ARG A 320 7.22 -2.69 10.28
C ARG A 320 8.69 -3.11 10.27
N ALA A 321 9.60 -2.19 10.01
CA ALA A 321 11.00 -2.50 9.77
C ALA A 321 11.88 -2.32 11.01
N ARG A 322 11.33 -2.32 12.23
CA ARG A 322 12.10 -2.07 13.46
C ARG A 322 13.36 -2.95 13.52
N PRO A 323 14.54 -2.39 13.86
CA PRO A 323 14.77 -1.01 14.33
C PRO A 323 15.05 0.03 13.23
N ALA A 324 14.89 -0.31 11.94
CA ALA A 324 15.15 0.63 10.85
C ALA A 324 14.33 1.93 11.02
N LEU A 325 14.96 3.06 10.71
CA LEU A 325 14.38 4.40 10.78
C LEU A 325 13.92 4.86 12.19
N GLU A 326 14.10 4.05 13.24
CA GLU A 326 13.64 4.36 14.60
C GLU A 326 14.22 5.68 15.12
N SER A 327 15.45 6.02 14.70
CA SER A 327 16.13 7.28 15.02
C SER A 327 15.39 8.54 14.53
N LEU A 328 14.46 8.38 13.59
CA LEU A 328 13.63 9.46 13.07
C LEU A 328 12.37 9.71 13.90
N ARG A 329 11.97 8.82 14.82
CA ARG A 329 10.65 8.88 15.48
C ARG A 329 10.29 10.28 15.99
N PRO A 330 11.10 10.92 16.85
CA PRO A 330 10.76 12.27 17.36
C PRO A 330 10.78 13.32 16.24
N ILE A 331 11.73 13.23 15.31
CA ILE A 331 11.89 14.21 14.22
C ILE A 331 10.69 14.13 13.28
N LEU A 332 10.27 12.93 12.91
CA LEU A 332 9.13 12.72 12.03
C LEU A 332 7.82 13.18 12.68
N ALA A 333 7.66 12.94 13.99
CA ALA A 333 6.52 13.45 14.74
C ALA A 333 6.49 14.99 14.72
N ASP A 334 7.62 15.64 15.02
CA ASP A 334 7.74 17.11 14.98
C ASP A 334 7.44 17.66 13.57
N ARG A 335 7.93 16.99 12.52
CA ARG A 335 7.66 17.38 11.13
C ARG A 335 6.17 17.29 10.80
N ILE A 336 5.48 16.22 11.21
CA ILE A 336 4.04 16.09 10.99
C ILE A 336 3.30 17.18 11.77
N LEU A 337 3.60 17.35 13.06
CA LEU A 337 2.97 18.35 13.93
C LEU A 337 3.18 19.80 13.43
N GLY A 338 4.31 20.06 12.76
CA GLY A 338 4.63 21.34 12.13
C GLY A 338 3.85 21.64 10.84
N LEU A 339 3.15 20.64 10.25
CA LEU A 339 2.28 20.85 9.08
C LEU A 339 0.87 21.32 9.45
N ARG A 340 0.58 21.53 10.74
CA ARG A 340 -0.71 22.03 11.20
C ARG A 340 -0.92 23.48 10.77
N ASP A 341 -2.14 23.78 10.34
CA ASP A 341 -2.58 25.16 10.11
C ASP A 341 -2.89 25.90 11.43
N ALA A 342 -3.35 27.14 11.34
CA ALA A 342 -3.71 27.97 12.50
C ALA A 342 -4.87 27.40 13.32
N GLN A 343 -5.67 26.51 12.73
CA GLN A 343 -6.78 25.80 13.36
C GLN A 343 -6.34 24.45 13.94
N GLY A 344 -5.06 24.08 13.78
CA GLY A 344 -4.51 22.82 14.26
C GLY A 344 -4.76 21.62 13.33
N SER A 345 -5.34 21.83 12.15
CA SER A 345 -5.68 20.78 11.18
C SER A 345 -4.53 20.52 10.22
N PHE A 346 -4.50 19.32 9.61
CA PHE A 346 -3.45 18.89 8.68
C PHE A 346 -3.87 19.03 7.21
N GLY A 347 -4.72 20.02 6.90
CA GLY A 347 -5.34 20.19 5.58
C GLY A 347 -6.66 19.43 5.44
N ASN A 348 -6.83 18.70 4.34
CA ASN A 348 -8.06 17.95 4.04
C ASN A 348 -8.23 16.71 4.95
N LEU A 349 -9.39 16.06 4.87
CA LEU A 349 -9.74 14.93 5.73
C LEU A 349 -8.82 13.71 5.53
N LEU A 350 -8.42 13.42 4.30
CA LEU A 350 -7.52 12.31 3.99
C LEU A 350 -6.13 12.57 4.59
N GLN A 351 -5.57 13.76 4.36
CA GLN A 351 -4.30 14.18 4.93
C GLN A 351 -4.34 14.09 6.47
N SER A 352 -5.42 14.52 7.09
CA SER A 352 -5.51 14.46 8.55
C SER A 352 -5.69 13.04 9.08
N ALA A 353 -6.46 12.20 8.40
CA ALA A 353 -6.58 10.78 8.75
C ALA A 353 -5.21 10.09 8.66
N GLN A 354 -4.42 10.40 7.62
CA GLN A 354 -3.05 9.92 7.48
C GLN A 354 -2.11 10.48 8.56
N ALA A 355 -2.22 11.77 8.91
CA ALA A 355 -1.42 12.40 9.97
C ALA A 355 -1.70 11.78 11.34
N VAL A 356 -2.98 11.60 11.70
CA VAL A 356 -3.42 10.91 12.92
C VAL A 356 -2.83 9.50 12.97
N SER A 357 -3.00 8.73 11.89
CA SER A 357 -2.46 7.36 11.82
C SER A 357 -0.93 7.32 11.89
N ALA A 358 -0.24 8.28 11.28
CA ALA A 358 1.20 8.41 11.37
C ALA A 358 1.66 8.77 12.79
N LEU A 359 1.01 9.73 13.45
CA LEU A 359 1.34 10.13 14.82
C LEU A 359 1.10 9.00 15.82
N ASP A 360 0.08 8.18 15.62
CA ASP A 360 -0.15 6.98 16.44
C ASP A 360 0.96 5.94 16.25
N ASN A 361 1.35 5.64 15.00
CA ASN A 361 2.51 4.80 14.71
C ASN A 361 3.81 5.33 15.38
N LEU A 362 3.88 6.65 15.55
CA LEU A 362 4.99 7.35 16.20
C LEU A 362 4.86 7.47 17.72
N GLN A 363 3.71 7.09 18.30
CA GLN A 363 3.37 7.24 19.72
C GLN A 363 3.29 8.71 20.16
N SER A 364 2.69 9.55 19.32
CA SER A 364 2.64 11.01 19.46
C SER A 364 1.23 11.59 19.32
N LEU A 365 0.17 10.77 19.39
CA LEU A 365 -1.22 11.24 19.32
C LEU A 365 -1.59 12.22 20.44
N THR A 366 -0.95 12.15 21.60
CA THR A 366 -1.22 13.05 22.73
C THR A 366 -0.82 14.50 22.47
N HIS A 367 -0.12 14.79 21.36
CA HIS A 367 0.30 16.14 20.97
C HIS A 367 -0.72 16.89 20.08
N ILE A 368 -1.85 16.28 19.78
CA ILE A 368 -2.95 16.88 19.01
C ILE A 368 -4.24 16.94 19.83
N ASP A 369 -5.18 17.79 19.40
CA ASP A 369 -6.54 17.77 19.93
C ASP A 369 -7.30 16.56 19.37
N MET A 370 -7.17 15.42 20.06
CA MET A 370 -7.81 14.17 19.67
C MET A 370 -9.34 14.26 19.61
N LYS A 371 -9.96 15.08 20.48
CA LYS A 371 -11.42 15.26 20.48
C LYS A 371 -11.86 16.10 19.28
N GLY A 372 -11.13 17.18 18.99
CA GLY A 372 -11.36 18.03 17.82
C GLY A 372 -11.24 17.24 16.52
N GLU A 373 -10.17 16.45 16.35
CA GLU A 373 -10.01 15.63 15.14
C GLU A 373 -11.07 14.53 15.01
N LEU A 374 -11.42 13.86 16.11
CA LEU A 374 -12.49 12.87 16.10
C LEU A 374 -13.83 13.51 15.71
N ALA A 375 -14.17 14.66 16.28
CA ALA A 375 -15.38 15.39 15.94
C ALA A 375 -15.40 15.84 14.48
N ARG A 376 -14.26 16.27 13.93
CA ARG A 376 -14.13 16.67 12.53
C ARG A 376 -14.34 15.49 11.57
N LEU A 377 -13.74 14.35 11.86
CA LEU A 377 -13.94 13.11 11.09
C LEU A 377 -15.41 12.67 11.15
N LEU A 378 -16.04 12.69 12.34
CA LEU A 378 -17.45 12.35 12.51
C LEU A 378 -18.38 13.29 11.74
N GLY A 379 -18.13 14.60 11.84
CA GLY A 379 -18.95 15.64 11.23
C GLY A 379 -18.90 15.67 9.71
N ALA A 380 -17.86 15.09 9.11
CA ALA A 380 -17.67 15.00 7.67
C ALA A 380 -18.24 13.72 7.03
N GLN A 381 -18.72 12.76 7.82
CA GLN A 381 -19.27 11.51 7.27
C GLN A 381 -20.61 11.77 6.57
N HIS A 382 -20.72 11.30 5.33
CA HIS A 382 -21.93 11.32 4.53
C HIS A 382 -23.01 10.40 5.13
N GLU A 383 -24.25 10.56 4.69
CA GLU A 383 -25.38 9.77 5.19
C GLU A 383 -25.29 8.28 4.84
N ASP A 384 -24.72 7.96 3.69
CA ASP A 384 -24.45 6.59 3.24
C ASP A 384 -23.25 5.94 3.96
N GLY A 385 -22.56 6.70 4.83
CA GLY A 385 -21.39 6.23 5.58
C GLY A 385 -20.06 6.55 4.93
N SER A 386 -20.02 7.09 3.70
CA SER A 386 -18.77 7.45 3.03
C SER A 386 -18.13 8.71 3.62
N TRP A 387 -16.85 8.92 3.29
CA TRP A 387 -16.18 10.22 3.40
C TRP A 387 -15.89 10.80 2.01
N PRO A 388 -15.70 12.13 1.91
CA PRO A 388 -15.52 12.80 0.63
C PRO A 388 -14.42 12.19 -0.25
N GLU A 389 -14.63 12.28 -1.56
CA GLU A 389 -13.61 11.94 -2.54
C GLU A 389 -12.48 12.97 -2.48
N LEU A 390 -11.26 12.53 -2.17
CA LEU A 390 -10.08 13.39 -2.04
C LEU A 390 -8.91 12.81 -2.82
N LEU A 391 -8.11 13.70 -3.44
CA LEU A 391 -6.88 13.32 -4.15
C LEU A 391 -5.95 12.55 -3.22
N ALA A 392 -5.66 11.30 -3.57
CA ALA A 392 -4.83 10.41 -2.77
C ALA A 392 -3.40 10.31 -3.32
N PHE A 393 -3.27 10.21 -4.64
CA PHE A 393 -2.01 10.12 -5.36
C PHE A 393 -2.24 10.43 -6.85
N GLY A 394 -1.18 10.68 -7.60
CA GLY A 394 -1.25 11.06 -9.00
C GLY A 394 0.01 11.78 -9.44
N ASP A 395 0.24 11.79 -10.76
CA ASP A 395 1.38 12.50 -11.32
C ASP A 395 1.02 13.97 -11.53
N GLN A 396 1.69 14.84 -10.79
CA GLN A 396 1.50 16.29 -10.88
C GLN A 396 2.47 16.95 -11.88
N THR A 397 3.46 16.21 -12.38
CA THR A 397 4.64 16.75 -13.08
C THR A 397 4.79 16.22 -14.51
N LEU A 398 4.23 15.05 -14.84
CA LEU A 398 4.31 14.50 -16.18
C LEU A 398 3.46 15.31 -17.15
N LYS A 399 4.13 15.86 -18.16
CA LYS A 399 3.49 16.35 -19.38
C LYS A 399 3.45 15.21 -20.40
N TRP A 400 2.48 14.30 -20.29
CA TRP A 400 2.01 13.51 -21.45
C TRP A 400 1.33 14.47 -22.46
N GLY A 401 2.10 15.37 -23.07
CA GLY A 401 1.54 16.53 -23.77
C GLY A 401 0.57 17.33 -22.88
N VAL A 402 -0.54 17.81 -23.45
CA VAL A 402 -1.61 18.57 -22.76
C VAL A 402 -2.46 17.69 -21.81
N VAL A 403 -2.23 16.37 -21.79
CA VAL A 403 -3.14 15.37 -21.19
C VAL A 403 -2.58 14.75 -19.89
N GLY A 404 -1.40 15.16 -19.41
CA GLY A 404 -0.60 14.31 -18.52
C GLY A 404 -0.69 14.44 -17.00
N GLN A 405 -1.46 15.37 -16.46
CA GLN A 405 -1.56 15.56 -15.01
C GLN A 405 -2.77 14.77 -14.48
N PHE A 406 -2.53 13.52 -14.07
CA PHE A 406 -3.60 12.64 -13.59
C PHE A 406 -3.58 12.51 -12.07
N GLY A 407 -4.73 12.75 -11.46
CA GLY A 407 -5.03 12.48 -10.06
C GLY A 407 -5.85 11.20 -9.91
N HIS A 408 -5.72 10.57 -8.76
CA HIS A 408 -6.49 9.41 -8.36
C HIS A 408 -7.14 9.69 -7.00
N ALA A 409 -8.46 9.54 -6.93
CA ALA A 409 -9.24 9.76 -5.72
C ALA A 409 -10.41 8.77 -5.65
N SER A 410 -10.89 8.49 -4.44
CA SER A 410 -12.13 7.73 -4.25
C SER A 410 -12.61 7.89 -2.82
N GLU A 411 -13.94 7.94 -2.66
CA GLU A 411 -14.56 7.89 -1.34
C GLU A 411 -14.19 6.61 -0.59
N SER A 412 -14.00 5.48 -1.28
CA SER A 412 -13.55 4.23 -0.65
C SER A 412 -12.15 4.39 -0.04
N VAL A 413 -11.24 5.09 -0.73
CA VAL A 413 -9.90 5.38 -0.22
C VAL A 413 -9.99 6.26 1.02
N THR A 414 -10.65 7.41 0.93
CA THR A 414 -10.80 8.32 2.07
C THR A 414 -11.47 7.62 3.26
N THR A 415 -12.54 6.85 3.01
CA THR A 415 -13.28 6.12 4.04
C THR A 415 -12.39 5.11 4.77
N ALA A 416 -11.55 4.36 4.07
CA ALA A 416 -10.64 3.40 4.70
C ALA A 416 -9.66 4.09 5.67
N PHE A 417 -9.09 5.24 5.27
CA PHE A 417 -8.20 6.02 6.12
C PHE A 417 -8.94 6.69 7.28
N CYS A 418 -10.15 7.21 7.07
CA CYS A 418 -10.96 7.76 8.16
C CYS A 418 -11.34 6.69 9.19
N ILE A 419 -11.63 5.46 8.77
CA ILE A 419 -11.85 4.33 9.68
C ILE A 419 -10.58 4.01 10.48
N GLU A 420 -9.42 3.97 9.82
CA GLU A 420 -8.12 3.77 10.50
C GLU A 420 -7.90 4.83 11.59
N ALA A 421 -8.05 6.11 11.23
CA ALA A 421 -7.84 7.24 12.13
C ALA A 421 -8.84 7.25 13.30
N LEU A 422 -10.13 7.04 13.02
CA LEU A 422 -11.17 6.94 14.06
C LEU A 422 -10.90 5.79 15.03
N GLY A 423 -10.46 4.63 14.53
CA GLY A 423 -10.10 3.49 15.36
C GLY A 423 -8.97 3.83 16.35
N ARG A 424 -7.91 4.48 15.86
CA ARG A 424 -6.75 4.90 16.66
C ARG A 424 -7.13 5.96 17.71
N LEU A 425 -7.87 7.00 17.31
CA LEU A 425 -8.34 8.05 18.23
C LEU A 425 -9.26 7.47 19.31
N ALA A 426 -10.20 6.60 18.94
CA ALA A 426 -11.10 5.97 19.89
C ALA A 426 -10.37 5.06 20.89
N GLN A 427 -9.32 4.36 20.44
CA GLN A 427 -8.48 3.56 21.32
C GLN A 427 -7.69 4.44 22.31
N ALA A 428 -7.04 5.50 21.82
CA ALA A 428 -6.27 6.44 22.63
C ALA A 428 -7.12 7.23 23.64
N LEU A 429 -8.37 7.54 23.33
CA LEU A 429 -9.30 8.22 24.26
C LEU A 429 -9.96 7.27 25.28
N HIS A 430 -9.85 5.95 25.07
CA HIS A 430 -10.41 4.95 25.98
C HIS A 430 -9.43 4.48 27.05
N GLY A 431 -8.12 4.48 26.72
CA GLY A 431 -7.03 4.26 27.68
C GLY A 431 -6.77 5.51 28.49
#